data_AF-A0A7V1PHB4-F1
#
_entry.id   AF-A0A7V1PHB4-F1
#
_cell.length_a   1.000
_cell.length_b   1.000
_cell.length_c   1.000
_cell.angle_alpha   90.00
_cell.angle_beta   90.00
_cell.angle_gamma   90.00
#
_symmetry.space_group_name_H-M   'P 1'
#
loop_
_entity.id
_entity.type
_entity.pdbx_description
1 polymer ?
#
loop_
_entity_poly.entity_id
_entity_poly.type
_entity_poly.pdbx_seq_one_letter_code
_entity_poly.pdbx_strand_id
1 'polypeptide(L)'
;PLFSRGGGSLYIFSPTFGYISGFLVASLFLVKFLFLKKNFYWYLLSFSLANLIIYILGVVGIVLSLKISFLSAIGIGVFPFIYGDFLKIVLASLITKLSKV
;
A
#
# COMPACT_ATOMS: atom_id res chain seq x y z
N PRO A 1 11.93 18.09 -1.57
CA PRO A 1 11.21 17.27 -0.56
C PRO A 1 11.00 15.86 -1.12
N LEU A 2 11.05 14.81 -0.29
CA LEU A 2 10.94 13.41 -0.75
C LEU A 2 9.49 12.95 -1.00
N PHE A 3 8.49 13.57 -0.35
CA PHE A 3 7.07 13.22 -0.52
C PHE A 3 6.31 14.28 -1.33
N SER A 4 5.23 13.84 -1.98
CA SER A 4 4.43 14.65 -2.92
C SER A 4 3.80 15.91 -2.31
N ARG A 5 3.62 15.97 -0.99
CA ARG A 5 3.07 17.13 -0.26
C ARG A 5 4.06 17.77 0.73
N GLY A 6 5.36 17.50 0.60
CA GLY A 6 6.40 18.08 1.47
C GLY A 6 7.18 17.03 2.27
N GLY A 7 7.65 17.41 3.46
CA GLY A 7 8.43 16.54 4.34
C GLY A 7 8.76 17.22 5.67
N GLY A 8 9.49 16.53 6.55
CA GLY A 8 9.84 17.00 7.90
C GLY A 8 9.09 16.27 9.01
N SER A 9 9.46 16.54 10.26
CA SER A 9 8.89 15.86 11.45
C SER A 9 7.38 16.07 11.58
N LEU A 10 6.87 17.25 11.19
CA LEU A 10 5.43 17.55 11.19
C LEU A 10 4.64 16.72 10.17
N TYR A 11 5.30 16.16 9.15
CA TYR A 11 4.64 15.32 8.13
C TYR A 11 4.13 14.00 8.71
N ILE A 12 4.64 13.58 9.88
CA ILE A 12 4.15 12.41 10.63
C ILE A 12 2.67 12.57 10.99
N PHE A 13 2.20 13.79 11.21
CA PHE A 13 0.80 14.07 11.53
C PHE A 13 -0.09 14.22 10.29
N SER A 14 0.47 14.11 9.09
CA SER A 14 -0.31 14.22 7.85
C SER A 14 -1.23 13.01 7.64
N PRO A 15 -2.43 13.19 7.06
CA PRO A 15 -3.36 12.08 6.78
C PRO A 15 -2.75 11.00 5.89
N THR A 16 -1.78 11.35 5.06
CA THR A 16 -1.12 10.43 4.12
C THR A 16 0.02 9.63 4.75
N PHE A 17 0.46 9.98 5.97
CA PHE A 17 1.60 9.33 6.61
C PHE A 17 1.34 7.85 6.92
N GLY A 18 0.08 7.48 7.19
CA GLY A 18 -0.31 6.08 7.38
C GLY A 18 0.00 5.17 6.18
N TYR A 19 -0.09 5.70 4.95
CA TYR A 19 0.30 4.94 3.76
C TYR A 19 1.80 4.75 3.69
N ILE A 20 2.58 5.75 4.13
CA ILE A 20 4.05 5.71 4.13
C ILE A 20 4.56 4.65 5.11
N SER A 21 4.04 4.63 6.33
CA SER A 21 4.33 3.53 7.27
C SER A 21 3.83 2.19 6.72
N GLY A 22 2.68 2.19 6.05
CA GLY A 22 2.15 1.05 5.29
C GLY A 22 3.14 0.47 4.28
N PHE A 23 3.78 1.31 3.46
CA PHE A 23 4.77 0.87 2.49
C PHE A 23 5.98 0.20 3.15
N LEU A 24 6.45 0.73 4.29
CA LEU A 24 7.54 0.12 5.03
C LEU A 24 7.16 -1.29 5.49
N VAL A 25 6.00 -1.47 6.13
CA VAL A 25 5.54 -2.78 6.61
C VAL A 25 5.28 -3.75 5.45
N ALA A 26 4.66 -3.27 4.37
CA ALA A 26 4.40 -4.05 3.17
C ALA A 26 5.70 -4.53 2.50
N SER A 27 6.77 -3.72 2.51
CA SER A 27 8.07 -4.13 1.96
C SER A 27 8.70 -5.27 2.77
N LEU A 28 8.64 -5.20 4.11
CA LEU A 28 9.13 -6.25 4.99
C LEU A 28 8.33 -7.56 4.81
N PHE A 29 7.02 -7.44 4.63
CA PHE A 29 6.17 -8.56 4.27
C PHE A 29 6.60 -9.18 2.93
N LEU A 30 6.77 -8.39 1.87
CA LEU A 30 7.14 -8.91 0.56
C LEU A 30 8.51 -9.58 0.53
N VAL A 31 9.51 -9.04 1.25
CA VAL A 31 10.84 -9.67 1.35
C VAL A 31 10.75 -11.10 1.88
N LYS A 32 9.85 -11.36 2.84
CA LYS A 32 9.70 -12.68 3.47
C LYS A 32 8.89 -13.66 2.63
N PHE A 33 7.87 -13.20 1.91
CA PHE A 33 6.86 -14.08 1.32
C PHE A 33 6.85 -14.14 -0.22
N LEU A 34 7.29 -13.09 -0.91
CA LEU A 34 7.09 -12.96 -2.36
C LEU A 34 7.74 -14.09 -3.16
N PHE A 35 8.95 -14.51 -2.77
CA PHE A 35 9.74 -15.49 -3.52
C PHE A 35 9.56 -16.94 -3.05
N LEU A 36 8.64 -17.20 -2.12
CA LEU A 36 8.37 -18.57 -1.65
C LEU A 36 7.83 -19.48 -2.76
N LYS A 37 7.11 -18.91 -3.74
CA LYS A 37 6.64 -19.63 -4.93
C LYS A 37 6.81 -18.76 -6.16
N LYS A 38 7.44 -19.30 -7.20
CA LYS A 38 7.66 -18.60 -8.47
C LYS A 38 6.51 -18.79 -9.46
N ASN A 39 5.30 -18.36 -9.08
CA ASN A 39 4.15 -18.42 -9.97
C ASN A 39 3.30 -17.13 -9.92
N PHE A 40 2.57 -16.87 -11.01
CA PHE A 40 1.78 -15.65 -11.18
C PHE A 40 0.75 -15.44 -10.06
N TYR A 41 0.00 -16.49 -9.71
CA TYR A 41 -1.05 -16.41 -8.70
C TYR A 41 -0.51 -16.09 -7.30
N TRP A 42 0.69 -16.57 -6.97
CA TRP A 42 1.37 -16.27 -5.72
C TRP A 42 1.83 -14.82 -5.66
N TYR A 43 2.37 -14.28 -6.75
CA TYR A 43 2.72 -12.86 -6.83
C TYR A 43 1.47 -11.98 -6.72
N LEU A 44 0.38 -12.34 -7.41
CA LEU A 44 -0.88 -11.62 -7.35
C LEU A 44 -1.45 -11.59 -5.93
N LEU A 45 -1.43 -12.74 -5.23
CA LEU A 45 -1.83 -12.82 -3.83
C LEU A 45 -0.91 -11.99 -2.92
N SER A 46 0.41 -12.12 -3.07
CA SER A 46 1.41 -11.44 -2.23
C SER A 46 1.31 -9.92 -2.37
N PHE A 47 1.20 -9.40 -3.60
CA PHE A 47 1.03 -7.97 -3.84
C PHE A 47 -0.34 -7.46 -3.38
N SER A 48 -1.40 -8.27 -3.50
CA SER A 48 -2.73 -7.90 -2.96
C SER A 48 -2.70 -7.77 -1.44
N LEU A 49 -2.06 -8.70 -0.73
CA LEU A 49 -1.90 -8.64 0.72
C LEU A 49 -1.02 -7.46 1.15
N ALA A 50 0.06 -7.19 0.42
CA ALA A 50 0.89 -6.01 0.65
C ALA A 50 0.10 -4.70 0.48
N ASN A 51 -0.74 -4.60 -0.56
CA ASN A 51 -1.61 -3.45 -0.77
C ASN A 51 -2.66 -3.30 0.35
N LEU A 52 -3.18 -4.41 0.86
CA LEU A 52 -4.13 -4.43 1.96
C LEU A 52 -3.49 -3.91 3.26
N ILE A 53 -2.23 -4.28 3.55
CA ILE A 53 -1.45 -3.70 4.66
C ILE A 53 -1.34 -2.18 4.53
N ILE A 54 -1.04 -1.69 3.31
CA ILE A 54 -0.94 -0.25 3.02
C ILE A 54 -2.29 0.44 3.26
N TYR A 55 -3.41 -0.13 2.80
CA TYR A 55 -4.73 0.44 3.03
C TYR A 55 -5.14 0.46 4.50
N ILE A 56 -4.86 -0.61 5.27
CA ILE A 56 -5.19 -0.63 6.71
C ILE A 56 -4.47 0.51 7.42
N LEU A 57 -3.16 0.62 7.24
CA LEU A 57 -2.36 1.64 7.91
C LEU A 57 -2.68 3.05 7.39
N GLY A 58 -2.97 3.20 6.09
CA GLY A 58 -3.44 4.44 5.48
C GLY A 58 -4.77 4.92 6.06
N VAL A 59 -5.78 4.06 6.11
CA VAL A 59 -7.12 4.38 6.66
C VAL A 59 -7.02 4.72 8.15
N VAL A 60 -6.24 3.97 8.93
CA VAL A 60 -5.98 4.29 10.34
C VAL A 60 -5.34 5.68 10.46
N GLY A 61 -4.35 6.00 9.62
CA GLY A 61 -3.74 7.34 9.57
C GLY A 61 -4.76 8.45 9.26
N ILE A 62 -5.64 8.23 8.29
CA ILE A 62 -6.70 9.19 7.94
C ILE A 62 -7.66 9.41 9.11
N VAL A 63 -8.14 8.34 9.74
CA VAL A 63 -9.08 8.42 10.88
C VAL A 63 -8.44 9.21 12.03
N LEU A 64 -7.18 8.94 12.36
CA LEU A 64 -6.48 9.62 13.44
C LEU A 64 -6.18 11.10 13.12
N SER A 65 -5.76 11.41 11.90
CA SER A 65 -5.41 12.78 11.50
C SER A 65 -6.63 13.67 11.26
N LEU A 66 -7.67 13.16 10.61
CA LEU A 66 -8.86 13.94 10.25
C LEU A 66 -10.02 13.80 11.22
N LYS A 67 -9.97 12.83 12.15
CA LYS A 67 -11.03 12.55 13.16
C LYS A 67 -12.40 12.31 12.52
N ILE A 68 -12.43 11.66 11.36
CA ILE A 68 -13.65 11.30 10.64
C ILE A 68 -14.07 9.85 10.90
N SER A 69 -15.28 9.49 10.50
CA SER A 69 -15.77 8.11 10.60
C SER A 69 -14.94 7.15 9.73
N PHE A 70 -14.85 5.89 10.14
CA PHE A 70 -14.13 4.84 9.40
C PHE A 70 -14.66 4.65 7.97
N LEU A 71 -15.99 4.68 7.79
CA LEU A 71 -16.64 4.61 6.48
C LEU A 71 -16.22 5.77 5.57
N SER A 72 -16.20 7.00 6.09
CA SER A 72 -15.73 8.18 5.36
C SER A 72 -14.26 8.06 4.99
N ALA A 73 -13.43 7.54 5.91
CA ALA A 73 -12.01 7.33 5.67
C ALA A 73 -11.74 6.30 4.56
N ILE A 74 -12.54 5.22 4.47
CA ILE A 74 -12.47 4.27 3.35
C ILE A 74 -12.84 4.97 2.03
N GLY A 75 -13.91 5.77 2.04
CA GLY A 75 -14.37 6.47 0.84
C GLY A 75 -13.31 7.38 0.22
N ILE A 76 -12.52 8.07 1.04
CA ILE A 76 -11.45 8.97 0.58
C ILE A 76 -10.11 8.23 0.41
N GLY A 77 -9.86 7.22 1.26
CA GLY A 77 -8.56 6.57 1.41
C GLY A 77 -8.38 5.28 0.61
N VAL A 78 -9.44 4.70 0.06
CA VAL A 78 -9.38 3.41 -0.63
C VAL A 78 -10.00 3.50 -2.02
N PHE A 79 -11.25 3.96 -2.11
CA PHE A 79 -12.00 3.99 -3.38
C PHE A 79 -11.30 4.68 -4.55
N PRO A 80 -10.64 5.84 -4.39
CA PRO A 80 -9.94 6.46 -5.52
C PRO A 80 -8.73 5.67 -6.01
N PHE A 81 -8.19 4.75 -5.20
CA PHE A 81 -6.96 4.02 -5.50
C PHE A 81 -7.20 2.59 -6.02
N ILE A 82 -8.35 1.97 -5.70
CA ILE A 82 -8.65 0.56 -6.03
C ILE A 82 -8.34 0.23 -7.49
N TYR A 83 -8.84 1.01 -8.45
CA TYR A 83 -8.68 0.70 -9.87
C TYR A 83 -7.22 0.79 -10.32
N GLY A 84 -6.51 1.83 -9.89
CA GLY A 84 -5.10 2.01 -10.21
C GLY A 84 -4.23 0.94 -9.57
N ASP A 85 -4.52 0.57 -8.33
CA ASP A 85 -3.75 -0.44 -7.61
C ASP A 85 -4.02 -1.85 -8.12
N PHE A 86 -5.26 -2.15 -8.53
CA PHE A 86 -5.58 -3.40 -9.22
C PHE A 86 -4.73 -3.57 -10.48
N LEU A 87 -4.66 -2.54 -11.33
CA LEU A 87 -3.82 -2.56 -12.53
C LEU A 87 -2.33 -2.73 -12.18
N LYS A 88 -1.82 -2.00 -11.18
CA LYS A 88 -0.44 -2.12 -10.73
C LYS A 88 -0.12 -3.53 -10.21
N ILE A 89 -1.02 -4.14 -9.44
CA ILE A 89 -0.83 -5.49 -8.89
C ILE A 89 -0.73 -6.52 -10.01
N VAL A 90 -1.62 -6.44 -11.01
CA VAL A 90 -1.59 -7.35 -12.16
C VAL A 90 -0.29 -7.17 -12.95
N LEU A 91 0.07 -5.93 -13.28
CA LEU A 91 1.30 -5.62 -14.01
C LEU A 91 2.55 -6.05 -13.24
N ALA A 92 2.64 -5.74 -11.94
CA ALA A 92 3.74 -6.16 -11.10
C ALA A 92 3.86 -7.69 -11.07
N SER A 93 2.74 -8.41 -10.94
CA SER A 93 2.72 -9.88 -10.95
C SER A 93 3.22 -10.47 -12.27
N LEU A 94 2.85 -9.87 -13.41
CA LEU A 94 3.34 -10.25 -14.73
C LEU A 94 4.84 -9.99 -14.87
N ILE A 95 5.28 -8.78 -14.52
CA ILE A 95 6.69 -8.36 -14.61
C ILE A 95 7.56 -9.25 -13.71
N THR A 96 7.15 -9.51 -12.47
CA THR A 96 7.91 -10.37 -11.55
C THR A 96 8.02 -11.80 -12.08
N LYS A 97 6.97 -12.36 -12.68
CA LYS A 97 7.03 -13.68 -13.32
C LYS A 97 7.95 -13.71 -14.54
N LEU A 98 7.99 -12.64 -15.33
CA LEU A 98 8.85 -12.54 -16.52
C LEU A 98 10.30 -12.27 -16.13
N SER A 99 10.52 -11.55 -15.04
CA SER A 99 11.86 -11.32 -14.49
C SER A 99 12.42 -12.65 -13.99
N LYS A 100 13.62 -13.02 -14.44
CA LYS A 100 14.30 -14.26 -14.01
C LYS A 100 14.87 -14.17 -12.58
N VAL A 101 14.35 -13.27 -11.74
CA VAL A 101 14.73 -13.12 -10.34
C VAL A 101 14.20 -14.30 -9.52
#